data_AF-D5QGG3-F1
#
_entry.id   AF-D5QGG3-F1
#
_cell.length_a   1.000
_cell.length_b   1.000
_cell.length_c   1.000
_cell.angle_alpha   90.00
_cell.angle_beta   90.00
_cell.angle_gamma   90.00
#
_symmetry.space_group_name_H-M   'P 1'
#
loop_
_entity.id
_entity.type
_entity.pdbx_description
1 polymer ?
#
loop_
_entity_poly.entity_id
_entity_poly.type
_entity_poly.pdbx_seq_one_letter_code
_entity_poly.pdbx_strand_id
1 'polypeptide(L)' 'MTNLKNIIFSTANILAGQLKQEIGYVTGSRKIARSGIAQEMKGHAQKVASSRLRGDY' A
#
# COMPACT_ATOMS: atom_id res chain seq x y z
N MET A 1 -7.29 -19.11 6.73
CA MET A 1 -6.63 -18.07 7.56
C MET A 1 -5.72 -17.16 6.70
N THR A 2 -6.21 -16.72 5.55
CA THR A 2 -5.44 -16.00 4.51
C THR A 2 -5.96 -14.57 4.30
N ASN A 3 -7.28 -14.36 4.46
CA ASN A 3 -7.91 -13.05 4.23
C ASN A 3 -7.49 -11.96 5.22
N LEU A 4 -7.39 -12.25 6.52
CA LEU A 4 -6.97 -11.27 7.53
C LEU A 4 -5.53 -10.81 7.31
N LYS A 5 -4.62 -11.75 7.02
CA LYS A 5 -3.21 -11.43 6.70
C LYS A 5 -3.12 -10.51 5.48
N ASN A 6 -3.86 -10.82 4.41
CA ASN A 6 -3.86 -9.99 3.20
C ASN A 6 -4.37 -8.58 3.44
N ILE A 7 -5.43 -8.41 4.24
CA ILE A 7 -5.94 -7.10 4.64
C ILE A 7 -4.86 -6.33 5.40
N ILE A 8 -4.23 -6.94 6.42
CA ILE A 8 -3.18 -6.30 7.21
C ILE A 8 -1.98 -5.88 6.34
N PHE A 9 -1.50 -6.76 5.46
CA PHE A 9 -0.39 -6.45 4.56
C PHE A 9 -0.73 -5.34 3.56
N SER A 10 -1.96 -5.33 3.03
CA SER A 10 -2.40 -4.28 2.11
C SER A 10 -2.43 -2.91 2.80
N THR A 11 -2.98 -2.83 4.01
CA THR A 11 -3.03 -1.62 4.83
C THR A 11 -1.63 -1.15 5.22
N ALA A 12 -0.75 -2.07 5.62
CA ALA A 12 0.63 -1.73 5.96
C ALA A 12 1.39 -1.12 4.77
N ASN A 13 1.17 -1.62 3.55
CA ASN A 13 1.77 -1.05 2.35
C ASN A 13 1.23 0.34 2.00
N ILE A 14 -0.07 0.58 2.19
CA ILE A 14 -0.67 1.91 2.01
C ILE A 14 -0.04 2.91 2.99
N LEU A 15 -0.04 2.59 4.28
CA LEU A 15 0.49 3.47 5.33
C LEU A 15 1.99 3.75 5.16
N ALA A 16 2.79 2.71 4.87
CA ALA A 16 4.21 2.89 4.62
C ALA A 16 4.49 3.71 3.35
N GLY A 17 3.62 3.60 2.34
CA GLY A 17 3.68 4.41 1.13
C GLY A 17 3.43 5.90 1.42
N GLN A 18 2.39 6.21 2.18
CA GLN A 18 2.05 7.57 2.61
C GLN A 18 3.17 8.19 3.44
N LEU A 19 3.72 7.45 4.41
CA LEU A 19 4.84 7.91 5.23
C LEU A 19 6.07 8.25 4.39
N LYS A 20 6.42 7.40 3.41
CA LYS A 20 7.53 7.69 2.48
C LYS A 20 7.26 8.90 1.59
N GLN A 21 6.02 9.12 1.17
CA GLN A 21 5.64 10.34 0.46
C GLN A 21 5.90 11.58 1.32
N GLU A 22 5.37 11.59 2.53
CA GLU A 22 5.52 12.70 3.47
C GLU A 22 6.99 12.98 3.79
N ILE A 23 7.77 11.96 4.13
CA ILE A 23 9.23 12.10 4.35
C ILE A 23 9.89 12.64 3.09
N GLY A 24 9.55 12.14 1.91
CA GLY A 24 10.10 12.61 0.64
C GLY A 24 9.78 14.07 0.35
N TYR A 25 8.57 14.53 0.66
CA TYR A 25 8.17 15.93 0.52
C TYR A 25 8.91 16.83 1.51
N VAL A 26 8.94 16.45 2.79
CA VAL A 26 9.60 17.22 3.86
C VAL A 26 11.11 17.32 3.64
N THR A 27 11.74 16.26 3.16
CA THR A 27 13.20 16.22 2.90
C THR A 27 13.60 16.70 1.50
N GLY A 28 12.64 17.03 0.63
CA GLY A 28 12.89 17.34 -0.79
C GLY A 28 13.35 16.13 -1.64
N SER A 29 13.32 14.92 -1.08
CA SER A 29 13.77 13.70 -1.74
C SER A 29 12.71 13.09 -2.64
N ARG A 30 12.73 13.48 -3.93
CA ARG A 30 11.87 12.92 -4.98
C ARG A 30 11.94 11.39 -5.07
N LYS A 31 13.09 10.79 -4.74
CA LYS A 31 13.27 9.33 -4.75
C LYS A 31 12.41 8.65 -3.68
N ILE A 32 12.42 9.18 -2.46
CA ILE A 32 11.63 8.63 -1.34
C ILE A 32 10.15 8.84 -1.63
N ALA A 33 9.75 10.02 -2.11
CA ALA A 33 8.37 10.30 -2.46
C ALA A 33 7.82 9.33 -3.51
N ARG A 34 8.56 9.12 -4.60
CA ARG A 34 8.18 8.15 -5.64
C ARG A 34 8.12 6.71 -5.14
N SER A 35 9.05 6.31 -4.27
CA SER A 35 9.02 4.99 -3.64
C SER A 35 7.77 4.81 -2.78
N GLY A 36 7.34 5.87 -2.09
CA GLY A 36 6.10 5.87 -1.33
C GLY A 36 4.87 5.67 -2.19
N ILE A 37 4.76 6.40 -3.32
CA ILE A 37 3.66 6.23 -4.28
C ILE A 37 3.58 4.79 -4.79
N ALA A 38 4.72 4.21 -5.19
CA ALA A 38 4.76 2.84 -5.69
C ALA A 38 4.31 1.81 -4.62
N GLN A 39 4.69 2.03 -3.36
CA GLN A 39 4.30 1.15 -2.26
C GLN A 39 2.82 1.27 -1.91
N GLU A 40 2.28 2.49 -1.91
CA GLU A 40 0.85 2.74 -1.70
C GLU A 40 0.01 2.07 -2.81
N MET A 41 0.40 2.24 -4.07
CA MET A 41 -0.25 1.58 -5.22
C MET A 41 -0.24 0.06 -5.08
N LYS A 42 0.87 -0.53 -4.63
CA LYS A 42 0.96 -1.98 -4.36
C LYS A 42 -0.06 -2.41 -3.29
N GLY A 43 -0.21 -1.64 -2.21
CA GLY A 43 -1.19 -1.90 -1.16
C GLY A 43 -2.63 -1.84 -1.68
N HIS A 44 -2.95 -0.82 -2.48
CA HIS A 44 -4.27 -0.73 -3.13
C HIS A 44 -4.55 -1.92 -4.06
N ALA A 45 -3.58 -2.30 -4.89
CA ALA A 45 -3.71 -3.46 -5.78
C ALA A 45 -3.97 -4.76 -4.99
N GLN A 46 -3.24 -4.98 -3.88
CA GLN A 46 -3.44 -6.13 -3.00
C GLN A 46 -4.83 -6.13 -2.35
N LYS A 47 -5.32 -4.95 -1.93
CA LYS A 47 -6.66 -4.79 -1.36
C LYS A 47 -7.74 -5.12 -2.38
N VAL A 48 -7.63 -4.61 -3.60
CA VAL A 48 -8.57 -4.88 -4.69
C VAL A 48 -8.56 -6.36 -5.08
N ALA A 49 -7.38 -6.96 -5.26
CA ALA A 49 -7.25 -8.38 -5.58
C ALA A 49 -7.89 -9.27 -4.48
N SER A 50 -7.67 -8.92 -3.21
CA SER A 50 -8.29 -9.63 -2.08
C SER A 50 -9.81 -9.44 -2.02
N SER A 51 -10.32 -8.28 -2.42
CA SER A 51 -11.76 -8.03 -2.48
C SER A 51 -12.45 -8.78 -3.62
N ARG A 52 -11.80 -8.93 -4.78
CA ARG A 52 -12.32 -9.71 -5.92
C ARG A 52 -12.40 -11.20 -5.58
N LEU A 53 -11.37 -11.74 -4.93
CA LEU A 53 -11.38 -13.13 -4.43
C LEU A 53 -12.49 -13.43 -3.39
N ARG A 54 -13.12 -12.40 -2.82
CA ARG A 54 -14.22 -12.53 -1.85
C ARG A 54 -15.61 -12.51 -2.51
N GLY A 55 -15.70 -12.19 -3.80
CA GLY A 55 -16.96 -12.08 -4.55
C GLY A 55 -17.47 -13.37 -5.20
N ASP A 56 -16.70 -14.47 -5.11
CA ASP A 56 -17.02 -15.76 -5.77
C ASP A 56 -17.65 -16.79 -4.81
N TYR A 57 -18.58 -16.37 -3.92
CA TYR A 57 -19.38 -17.25 -3.05
C TYR A 57 -20.84 -16.86 -3.04
#